data_AF-A0A6A7G5S8-F1
#
_entry.id   AF-A0A6A7G5S8-F1
#
_cell.length_a   1.000
_cell.length_b   1.000
_cell.length_c   1.000
_cell.angle_alpha   90.00
_cell.angle_beta   90.00
_cell.angle_gamma   90.00
#
_symmetry.space_group_name_H-M   'P 1'
#
loop_
_entity.id
_entity.type
_entity.pdbx_description
1 polymer ?
#
loop_
_entity_poly.entity_id
_entity_poly.type
_entity_poly.pdbx_seq_one_letter_code
_entity_poly.pdbx_strand_id
1 'polypeptide(L)'
;AEQRGYMLLSLLSRYGIGLSVLAVAACELLTLSWLYGVQRLSQDLSFMLGYNPSMFWKICWAFISPALVLAALIYSMVMWEDTAVDKNTDPVWGPYLRWTLSVVAVAFIPLVFLIMFLRRLFTKKLGRLFAPALCWGPGEPEARKQLLAARSAGAGIDNPGLNYNN
;
A
#
# COMPACT_ATOMS: atom_id res chain seq x y z
N ALA A 1 22.64 27.94 -15.56
CA ALA A 1 22.16 27.19 -14.38
C ALA A 1 21.05 26.21 -14.75
N GLU A 2 20.08 26.62 -15.58
CA GLU A 2 18.92 25.81 -15.96
C GLU A 2 19.25 24.46 -16.63
N GLN A 3 20.22 24.41 -17.54
CA GLN A 3 20.61 23.17 -18.24
C GLN A 3 21.13 22.07 -17.28
N ARG A 4 21.81 22.44 -16.19
CA ARG A 4 22.31 21.48 -15.20
C ARG A 4 21.17 20.91 -14.34
N GLY A 5 20.17 21.73 -14.04
CA GLY A 5 18.97 21.28 -13.32
C GLY A 5 18.18 20.25 -14.12
N TYR A 6 18.00 20.49 -15.43
CA TYR A 6 17.33 19.55 -16.31
C TYR A 6 18.06 18.20 -16.41
N MET A 7 19.39 18.21 -16.53
CA MET A 7 20.20 16.98 -16.55
C MET A 7 20.06 16.17 -15.25
N LEU A 8 20.09 16.83 -14.08
CA LEU A 8 19.88 16.17 -12.80
C LEU A 8 18.48 15.57 -12.69
N LEU A 9 17.45 16.30 -13.15
CA LEU A 9 16.07 15.81 -13.15
C LEU A 9 15.87 14.62 -14.09
N SER A 10 16.51 14.62 -15.26
CA SER A 10 16.41 13.50 -16.20
C SER A 10 17.09 12.25 -15.64
N LEU A 11 18.27 12.39 -15.01
CA LEU A 11 18.95 11.30 -14.33
C LEU A 11 18.12 10.74 -13.16
N LEU A 12 17.53 11.61 -12.34
CA LEU A 12 16.67 11.19 -11.24
C LEU A 12 15.41 10.47 -11.74
N SER A 13 14.80 10.97 -12.82
CA SER A 13 13.60 10.36 -13.41
C SER A 13 13.90 9.01 -14.04
N ARG A 14 15.06 8.88 -14.72
CA ARG A 14 15.53 7.65 -15.36
C ARG A 14 15.93 6.57 -14.35
N TYR A 15 16.65 6.94 -13.30
CA TYR A 15 17.21 5.98 -12.35
C TYR A 15 16.40 5.86 -11.05
N GLY A 16 15.87 6.95 -10.51
CA GLY A 16 15.36 6.99 -9.14
C GLY A 16 13.87 6.72 -8.97
N ILE A 17 13.02 7.34 -9.78
CA ILE A 17 11.58 7.43 -9.49
C ILE A 17 10.84 6.12 -9.77
N GLY A 18 11.08 5.51 -10.94
CA GLY A 18 10.30 4.36 -11.41
C GLY A 18 10.32 3.17 -10.45
N LEU A 19 11.51 2.61 -10.18
CA LEU A 19 11.65 1.43 -9.33
C LEU A 19 11.21 1.71 -7.88
N SER A 20 11.52 2.88 -7.35
CA SER A 20 11.23 3.24 -5.96
C SER A 20 9.73 3.34 -5.71
N VAL A 21 8.98 4.00 -6.60
CA VAL A 21 7.52 4.12 -6.50
C VAL A 21 6.86 2.75 -6.68
N LEU A 22 7.33 1.94 -7.62
CA LEU A 22 6.78 0.59 -7.85
C LEU A 22 7.01 -0.32 -6.64
N ALA A 23 8.19 -0.26 -6.02
CA ALA A 23 8.52 -1.04 -4.84
C ALA A 23 7.65 -0.65 -3.63
N VAL A 24 7.43 0.65 -3.41
CA VAL A 24 6.53 1.13 -2.35
C VAL A 24 5.09 0.68 -2.62
N ALA A 25 4.59 0.86 -3.85
CA ALA A 25 3.24 0.42 -4.22
C ALA A 25 3.05 -1.10 -4.05
N ALA A 26 4.07 -1.91 -4.36
CA ALA A 26 4.06 -3.35 -4.12
C ALA A 26 3.93 -3.67 -2.63
N CYS A 27 4.75 -3.04 -1.78
CA CYS A 27 4.68 -3.22 -0.33
C CYS A 27 3.32 -2.79 0.25
N GLU A 28 2.76 -1.67 -0.21
CA GLU A 28 1.44 -1.19 0.21
C GLU A 28 0.33 -2.17 -0.17
N LEU A 29 0.30 -2.64 -1.43
CA LEU A 29 -0.72 -3.59 -1.89
C LEU A 29 -0.62 -4.96 -1.21
N LEU A 30 0.60 -5.47 -0.96
CA LEU A 30 0.80 -6.69 -0.18
C LEU A 30 0.33 -6.53 1.26
N THR A 31 0.62 -5.37 1.86
CA THR A 31 0.17 -5.05 3.22
C THR A 31 -1.35 -4.96 3.28
N LEU A 32 -2.00 -4.31 2.32
CA LEU A 32 -3.46 -4.18 2.28
C LEU A 32 -4.16 -5.54 2.01
N SER A 33 -3.63 -6.33 1.08
CA SER A 33 -4.25 -7.61 0.70
C SER A 33 -4.10 -8.67 1.80
N TRP A 34 -2.91 -8.82 2.39
CA TRP A 34 -2.61 -9.92 3.32
C TRP A 34 -2.53 -9.50 4.79
N LEU A 35 -1.90 -8.37 5.13
CA LEU A 35 -1.81 -7.93 6.54
C LEU A 35 -3.13 -7.33 7.04
N TYR A 36 -3.76 -6.47 6.24
CA TYR A 36 -5.08 -5.91 6.59
C TYR A 36 -6.20 -6.93 6.37
N GLY A 37 -6.14 -7.64 5.23
CA GLY A 37 -7.05 -8.72 4.89
C GLY A 37 -8.24 -8.26 4.04
N VAL A 38 -8.47 -8.98 2.93
CA VAL A 38 -9.49 -8.66 1.93
C VAL A 38 -10.91 -8.64 2.49
N GLN A 39 -11.22 -9.48 3.49
CA GLN A 39 -12.54 -9.49 4.11
C GLN A 39 -12.84 -8.17 4.83
N ARG A 40 -11.85 -7.62 5.55
CA ARG A 40 -11.99 -6.33 6.25
C ARG A 40 -12.06 -5.19 5.25
N LEU A 41 -11.23 -5.22 4.21
CA LEU A 41 -11.27 -4.26 3.12
C LEU A 41 -12.66 -4.23 2.46
N SER A 42 -13.23 -5.40 2.16
CA SER A 42 -14.57 -5.51 1.58
C SER A 42 -15.67 -4.99 2.49
N GLN A 43 -15.57 -5.21 3.80
CA GLN A 43 -16.54 -4.70 4.77
C GLN A 43 -16.49 -3.17 4.85
N ASP A 44 -15.30 -2.60 4.88
CA ASP A 44 -15.13 -1.15 4.92
C ASP A 44 -15.60 -0.51 3.60
N LEU A 45 -15.34 -1.14 2.45
CA LEU A 45 -15.85 -0.68 1.16
C LEU A 45 -17.38 -0.75 1.09
N SER A 46 -17.97 -1.84 1.61
CA SER A 46 -19.44 -1.98 1.66
C SER A 46 -20.07 -0.93 2.55
N PHE A 47 -19.41 -0.54 3.64
CA PHE A 47 -19.86 0.53 4.52
C PHE A 47 -19.82 1.89 3.83
N MET A 48 -18.77 2.17 3.05
CA MET A 48 -18.62 3.45 2.33
C MET A 48 -19.55 3.57 1.11
N LEU A 49 -19.75 2.47 0.38
CA LEU A 49 -20.47 2.47 -0.90
C LEU A 49 -21.94 2.05 -0.76
N GLY A 50 -22.33 1.46 0.37
CA GLY A 50 -23.69 1.00 0.63
C GLY A 50 -24.08 -0.31 -0.09
N TYR A 51 -23.16 -0.95 -0.82
CA TYR A 51 -23.37 -2.26 -1.44
C TYR A 51 -22.22 -3.23 -1.15
N ASN A 52 -22.53 -4.52 -1.02
CA ASN A 52 -21.52 -5.55 -0.79
C ASN A 52 -20.81 -5.93 -2.10
N PRO A 53 -19.48 -5.80 -2.19
CA PRO A 53 -18.75 -6.21 -3.38
C PRO A 53 -18.80 -7.74 -3.56
N SER A 54 -18.99 -8.18 -4.81
CA SER A 54 -19.11 -9.60 -5.15
C SER A 54 -17.82 -10.39 -4.87
N MET A 55 -17.92 -11.71 -4.79
CA MET A 55 -16.76 -12.58 -4.53
C MET A 55 -15.65 -12.45 -5.58
N PHE A 56 -16.00 -12.08 -6.82
CA PHE A 56 -15.04 -11.82 -7.88
C PHE A 56 -14.08 -10.68 -7.52
N TRP A 57 -14.60 -9.57 -6.99
CA TRP A 57 -13.79 -8.42 -6.55
C TRP A 57 -12.87 -8.77 -5.40
N LYS A 58 -13.35 -9.59 -4.45
CA LYS A 58 -12.54 -10.08 -3.33
C LYS A 58 -11.34 -10.90 -3.82
N ILE A 59 -11.55 -11.82 -4.76
CA ILE A 59 -10.46 -12.64 -5.34
C ILE A 59 -9.48 -11.76 -6.10
N CYS A 60 -9.99 -10.78 -6.85
CA CYS A 60 -9.16 -9.81 -7.57
C CYS A 60 -8.22 -9.05 -6.62
N TRP A 61 -8.73 -8.54 -5.50
CA TRP A 61 -7.91 -7.83 -4.52
C TRP A 61 -6.99 -8.73 -3.70
N ALA A 62 -7.37 -9.99 -3.49
CA ALA A 62 -6.58 -10.94 -2.71
C ALA A 62 -5.37 -11.50 -3.47
N PHE A 63 -5.53 -11.74 -4.78
CA PHE A 63 -4.55 -12.47 -5.58
C PHE A 63 -4.12 -11.73 -6.85
N ILE A 64 -5.07 -11.22 -7.63
CA ILE A 64 -4.77 -10.64 -8.95
C ILE A 64 -3.99 -9.34 -8.82
N SER A 65 -4.46 -8.41 -7.99
CA SER A 65 -3.81 -7.12 -7.76
C SER A 65 -2.38 -7.25 -7.20
N PRO A 66 -2.14 -8.02 -6.12
CA PRO A 66 -0.77 -8.19 -5.64
C PRO A 66 0.11 -8.95 -6.63
N ALA A 67 -0.41 -9.94 -7.36
CA ALA A 67 0.34 -10.65 -8.39
C ALA A 67 0.75 -9.73 -9.55
N LEU A 68 -0.15 -8.87 -10.02
CA LEU A 68 0.12 -7.95 -11.12
C LEU A 68 1.20 -6.93 -10.74
N VAL A 69 1.14 -6.38 -9.53
CA VAL A 69 2.15 -5.42 -9.07
C VAL A 69 3.50 -6.08 -8.79
N LEU A 70 3.51 -7.31 -8.27
CA LEU A 70 4.75 -8.10 -8.18
C LEU A 70 5.34 -8.41 -9.56
N ALA A 71 4.50 -8.78 -10.53
CA ALA A 71 4.95 -9.02 -11.90
C ALA A 71 5.53 -7.74 -12.54
N ALA A 72 4.88 -6.58 -12.32
CA ALA A 72 5.39 -5.29 -12.78
C ALA A 72 6.73 -4.92 -12.12
N LEU A 73 6.91 -5.25 -10.84
CA LEU A 73 8.18 -5.04 -10.12
C LEU A 73 9.29 -5.92 -10.70
N ILE A 74 9.02 -7.21 -10.94
CA ILE A 74 9.97 -8.14 -11.57
C ILE A 74 10.31 -7.68 -12.99
N TYR A 75 9.30 -7.30 -13.77
CA TYR A 75 9.50 -6.77 -15.12
C TYR A 75 10.40 -5.52 -15.11
N SER A 76 10.17 -4.60 -14.18
CA SER A 76 11.02 -3.41 -13.99
C SER A 76 12.46 -3.75 -13.57
N MET A 77 12.66 -4.86 -12.86
CA MET A 77 14.00 -5.36 -12.55
C MET A 77 14.67 -6.02 -13.74
N VAL A 78 13.95 -6.77 -14.58
CA VAL A 78 14.52 -7.48 -15.73
C VAL A 78 14.82 -6.53 -16.90
N MET A 79 13.93 -5.59 -17.19
CA MET A 79 14.10 -4.65 -18.32
C MET A 79 15.05 -3.48 -18.02
N TRP A 80 15.70 -3.48 -16.87
CA TRP A 80 16.56 -2.39 -16.39
C TRP A 80 17.78 -2.11 -17.28
N GLU A 81 18.34 -3.14 -17.91
CA GLU A 81 19.61 -3.06 -18.62
C GLU A 81 19.44 -2.49 -20.03
N ASP A 82 18.26 -2.66 -20.63
CA ASP A 82 17.99 -2.28 -22.01
C ASP A 82 17.50 -0.83 -22.19
N THR A 83 16.90 -0.21 -21.16
CA THR A 83 16.30 1.14 -21.29
C THR A 83 17.05 2.26 -20.59
N ALA A 84 17.84 1.94 -19.56
CA ALA A 84 18.41 2.97 -18.69
C ALA A 84 19.85 3.34 -19.02
N VAL A 85 20.64 2.47 -19.67
CA VAL A 85 22.08 2.65 -19.81
C VAL A 85 22.45 3.00 -21.25
N ASP A 86 22.55 4.28 -21.55
CA ASP A 86 23.39 4.71 -22.67
C ASP A 86 24.86 4.64 -22.22
N LYS A 87 25.56 3.58 -22.65
CA LYS A 87 26.94 3.25 -22.21
C LYS A 87 27.94 4.39 -22.43
N ASN A 88 27.63 5.36 -23.28
CA ASN A 88 28.51 6.49 -23.59
C ASN A 88 28.18 7.79 -22.84
N THR A 89 26.95 7.94 -22.34
CA THR A 89 26.44 9.21 -21.81
C THR A 89 26.11 9.13 -20.31
N ASP A 90 25.79 7.93 -19.83
CA ASP A 90 25.33 7.74 -18.46
C ASP A 90 26.48 7.45 -17.47
N PRO A 91 26.45 8.06 -16.28
CA PRO A 91 27.49 7.85 -15.28
C PRO A 91 27.42 6.46 -14.65
N VAL A 92 28.60 5.89 -14.33
CA VAL A 92 28.74 4.56 -13.69
C VAL A 92 28.00 4.46 -12.34
N TRP A 93 27.76 5.58 -11.66
CA TRP A 93 27.02 5.62 -10.40
C TRP A 93 25.48 5.54 -10.57
N GLY A 94 24.94 5.68 -11.79
CA GLY A 94 23.49 5.71 -12.06
C GLY A 94 22.73 4.47 -11.54
N PRO A 95 23.18 3.24 -11.84
CA PRO A 95 22.54 2.03 -11.31
C PRO A 95 22.53 1.96 -9.77
N TYR A 96 23.59 2.44 -9.11
CA TYR A 96 23.67 2.48 -7.64
C TYR A 96 22.68 3.48 -7.04
N LEU A 97 22.46 4.61 -7.70
CA LEU A 97 21.47 5.59 -7.27
C LEU A 97 20.06 5.00 -7.25
N ARG A 98 19.71 4.19 -8.25
CA ARG A 98 18.42 3.49 -8.32
C ARG A 98 18.18 2.58 -7.12
N TRP A 99 19.12 1.68 -6.85
CA TRP A 99 19.00 0.72 -5.76
C TRP A 99 18.98 1.41 -4.40
N THR A 100 19.84 2.41 -4.19
CA THR A 100 19.88 3.14 -2.93
C THR A 100 18.58 3.90 -2.66
N LEU A 101 18.02 4.59 -3.66
CA LEU A 101 16.70 5.27 -3.53
C LEU A 101 15.58 4.28 -3.23
N SER A 102 15.52 3.15 -3.93
CA SER A 102 14.48 2.15 -3.72
C SER A 102 14.59 1.49 -2.33
N VAL A 103 15.80 1.15 -1.89
CA VAL A 103 16.06 0.59 -0.56
C VAL A 103 15.69 1.60 0.53
N VAL A 104 16.08 2.87 0.38
CA VAL A 104 15.75 3.92 1.35
C VAL A 104 14.24 4.08 1.46
N ALA A 105 13.53 4.17 0.33
CA ALA A 105 12.07 4.32 0.31
C ALA A 105 11.36 3.14 1.00
N VAL A 106 11.73 1.91 0.65
CA VAL A 106 11.14 0.71 1.25
C VAL A 106 11.53 0.57 2.72
N ALA A 107 12.75 0.94 3.11
CA ALA A 107 13.25 0.83 4.49
C ALA A 107 12.51 1.71 5.50
N PHE A 108 11.85 2.79 5.07
CA PHE A 108 10.99 3.59 5.96
C PHE A 108 9.84 2.77 6.55
N ILE A 109 9.27 1.84 5.77
CA ILE A 109 8.15 0.99 6.20
C ILE A 109 8.54 0.08 7.39
N PRO A 110 9.57 -0.78 7.29
CA PRO A 110 10.01 -1.61 8.41
C PRO A 110 10.64 -0.80 9.54
N LEU A 111 11.26 0.36 9.27
CA LEU A 111 11.79 1.22 10.33
C LEU A 111 10.68 1.73 11.25
N VAL A 112 9.58 2.23 10.68
CA VAL A 112 8.41 2.66 11.46
C VAL A 112 7.80 1.46 12.20
N PHE A 113 7.69 0.31 11.53
CA PHE A 113 7.22 -0.92 12.16
C PHE A 113 8.10 -1.34 13.35
N LEU A 114 9.43 -1.27 13.23
CA LEU A 114 10.38 -1.62 14.28
C LEU A 114 10.26 -0.66 15.48
N ILE A 115 10.15 0.64 15.24
CA ILE A 115 9.94 1.64 16.30
C ILE A 115 8.64 1.34 17.06
N MET A 116 7.55 1.08 16.32
CA MET A 116 6.26 0.71 16.92
C MET A 116 6.35 -0.62 17.66
N PHE A 117 7.08 -1.60 17.12
CA PHE A 117 7.29 -2.90 17.72
C PHE A 117 8.05 -2.79 19.05
N LEU A 118 9.20 -2.10 19.07
CA LEU A 118 9.99 -1.89 20.28
C LEU A 118 9.15 -1.17 21.35
N ARG A 119 8.47 -0.07 20.98
CA ARG A 119 7.59 0.66 21.92
C ARG A 119 6.48 -0.22 22.50
N ARG A 120 5.93 -1.15 21.70
CA ARG A 120 4.87 -2.07 22.15
C ARG A 120 5.37 -3.30 22.89
N LEU A 121 6.60 -3.72 22.65
CA LEU A 121 7.31 -4.73 23.42
C LEU A 121 7.47 -4.25 24.86
N PHE A 122 7.90 -3.00 25.06
CA PHE A 122 8.01 -2.39 26.39
C PHE A 122 6.67 -2.23 27.11
N THR A 123 5.56 -2.05 26.40
CA THR A 123 4.22 -1.91 26.99
C THR A 123 3.44 -3.23 27.10
N LYS A 124 4.07 -4.39 26.80
CA LYS A 124 3.48 -5.75 26.83
C LYS A 124 2.14 -5.90 26.07
N LYS A 125 1.88 -5.04 25.08
CA LYS A 125 0.64 -5.04 24.27
C LYS A 125 0.92 -5.42 22.82
N LEU A 126 1.61 -6.54 22.62
CA LEU A 126 2.04 -7.03 21.29
C LEU A 126 0.85 -7.37 20.37
N GLY A 127 -0.24 -7.92 20.93
CA GLY A 127 -1.40 -8.35 20.16
C GLY A 127 -2.11 -7.24 19.38
N ARG A 128 -1.86 -5.96 19.70
CA ARG A 128 -2.43 -4.83 18.95
C ARG A 128 -1.59 -4.41 17.75
N LEU A 129 -0.40 -4.96 17.54
CA LEU A 129 0.55 -4.47 16.53
C LEU A 129 -0.01 -4.63 15.11
N PHE A 130 -0.66 -5.76 14.85
CA PHE A 130 -1.35 -6.06 13.59
C PHE A 130 -2.83 -5.64 13.61
N ALA A 131 -3.27 -4.97 14.68
CA ALA A 131 -4.61 -4.40 14.74
C ALA A 131 -4.61 -3.01 14.10
N PRO A 132 -5.70 -2.61 13.42
CA PRO A 132 -5.82 -1.27 12.84
C PRO A 132 -5.64 -0.18 13.90
N ALA A 133 -5.22 1.00 13.47
CA ALA A 133 -5.08 2.15 14.35
C ALA A 133 -6.39 2.41 15.10
N LEU A 134 -6.30 2.88 16.36
CA LEU A 134 -7.49 3.10 17.20
C LEU A 134 -8.42 4.19 16.62
N CYS A 135 -7.88 5.10 15.80
CA CYS A 135 -8.62 6.13 15.07
C CYS A 135 -9.11 5.66 13.69
N TRP A 136 -8.78 4.43 13.28
CA TRP A 136 -9.21 3.90 11.98
C TRP A 136 -10.72 3.63 11.98
N GLY A 137 -11.43 4.23 11.01
CA GLY A 137 -12.88 4.18 10.89
C GLY A 137 -13.48 5.56 10.58
N PRO A 138 -14.82 5.67 10.47
CA PRO A 138 -15.48 6.94 10.26
C PRO A 138 -15.20 7.90 11.43
N GLY A 139 -14.95 9.18 11.10
CA GLY A 139 -14.68 10.22 12.09
C GLY A 139 -15.89 10.59 12.95
N GLU A 140 -17.10 10.30 12.45
CA GLU A 140 -18.35 10.53 13.15
C GLU A 140 -18.62 9.43 14.20
N PRO A 141 -18.91 9.80 15.46
CA PRO A 141 -19.04 8.83 16.56
C PRO A 141 -20.21 7.86 16.37
N GLU A 142 -21.32 8.29 15.75
CA GLU A 142 -22.49 7.44 15.52
C GLU A 142 -22.24 6.39 14.41
N ALA A 143 -21.68 6.81 13.27
CA ALA A 143 -21.25 5.92 12.20
C ALA A 143 -20.24 4.86 12.69
N ARG A 144 -19.37 5.24 13.63
CA ARG A 144 -18.41 4.32 14.25
C ARG A 144 -19.08 3.27 15.14
N LYS A 145 -20.09 3.65 15.92
CA LYS A 145 -20.88 2.69 16.72
C LYS A 145 -21.60 1.69 15.83
N GLN A 146 -22.17 2.14 14.71
CA GLN A 146 -22.85 1.28 13.73
C GLN A 146 -21.88 0.25 13.11
N LEU A 147 -20.69 0.69 12.69
CA LEU A 147 -19.66 -0.21 12.16
C LEU A 147 -19.20 -1.25 13.19
N LEU A 148 -19.04 -0.84 14.46
CA LEU A 148 -18.66 -1.76 15.54
C LEU A 148 -19.77 -2.75 15.87
N ALA A 149 -21.04 -2.30 15.91
CA ALA A 149 -22.19 -3.15 16.11
C ALA A 149 -22.29 -4.20 15.00
N ALA A 150 -22.14 -3.79 13.74
CA ALA A 150 -22.19 -4.71 12.62
C ALA A 150 -21.02 -5.71 12.61
N ARG A 151 -19.80 -5.27 12.96
CA ARG A 151 -18.65 -6.17 13.16
C ARG A 151 -18.88 -7.18 14.29
N SER A 152 -19.57 -6.79 15.37
CA SER A 152 -19.88 -7.68 16.50
C SER A 152 -20.99 -8.69 16.20
N ALA A 153 -21.92 -8.35 15.32
CA ALA A 153 -23.04 -9.19 14.94
C ALA A 153 -22.68 -10.26 13.88
N GLY A 154 -21.49 -10.19 13.28
CA GLY A 154 -21.08 -11.09 12.18
C GLY A 154 -21.94 -10.95 10.91
N ALA A 155 -22.88 -10.01 10.90
CA ALA A 155 -23.79 -9.74 9.79
C ALA A 155 -23.16 -8.74 8.83
N GLY A 156 -23.35 -8.96 7.53
CA GLY A 156 -23.11 -7.93 6.53
C GLY A 156 -23.91 -6.69 6.89
N ILE A 157 -23.31 -5.51 6.77
CA ILE A 157 -24.00 -4.25 7.08
C ILE A 157 -25.07 -4.04 6.01
N ASP A 158 -26.32 -4.38 6.32
CA ASP A 158 -27.45 -3.82 5.58
C ASP A 158 -27.52 -2.34 5.95
N ASN A 159 -27.30 -1.48 4.97
CA ASN A 159 -27.18 -0.04 5.16
C ASN A 159 -28.47 0.53 5.75
N PRO A 160 -28.47 1.07 6.98
CA PRO A 160 -29.66 1.65 7.59
C PRO A 160 -30.16 2.93 6.89
N GLY A 161 -29.35 3.53 6.00
CA GLY A 161 -29.73 4.66 5.15
C GLY A 161 -30.43 4.26 3.83
N LEU A 162 -30.53 2.96 3.52
CA LEU A 162 -31.25 2.41 2.36
C LEU A 162 -32.54 1.72 2.82
N ASN A 163 -33.37 2.46 3.55
CA ASN A 163 -34.76 2.09 3.71
C ASN A 163 -35.43 2.23 2.32
N TYR A 164 -35.70 1.12 1.63
CA TYR A 164 -36.41 1.09 0.33
C TYR A 164 -37.92 1.29 0.47
N ASN A 165 -38.38 1.62 1.67
CA ASN A 165 -39.78 1.75 2.03
C ASN A 165 -40.11 3.25 1.95
N ASN A 166 -40.52 3.68 0.75
CA ASN A 166 -41.41 4.83 0.60
C ASN A 166 -42.79 4.47 1.15
#